data_AF-A0A1I2MJY9-F1
#
_entry.id   AF-A0A1I2MJY9-F1
#
_cell.length_a   1.000
_cell.length_b   1.000
_cell.length_c   1.000
_cell.angle_alpha   90.00
_cell.angle_beta   90.00
_cell.angle_gamma   90.00
#
_symmetry.space_group_name_H-M   'P 1'
#
loop_
_entity.id
_entity.type
_entity.pdbx_description
1 polymer ?
#
loop_
_entity_poly.entity_id
_entity_poly.type
_entity_poly.pdbx_seq_one_letter_code
_entity_poly.pdbx_strand_id
1 'polypeptide(L)' 'MMNPPEIVHTDSHRVSCDGAADIRARGNYQPAALGHPRVWLEIDEKGYVECGYCDRRFVLRGGPADQQAA' A
#
# COMPACT_ATOMS: atom_id res chain seq x y z
N MET A 1 -9.16 12.78 14.13
CA MET A 1 -7.95 13.01 13.32
C MET A 1 -7.84 11.82 12.38
N MET A 2 -8.19 11.96 11.09
CA MET A 2 -8.01 10.89 10.10
C MET A 2 -6.55 10.95 9.66
N ASN A 3 -5.77 9.92 9.99
CA ASN A 3 -4.41 9.84 9.47
C ASN A 3 -4.55 9.62 7.95
N PRO A 4 -3.80 10.35 7.11
CA PRO A 4 -3.81 10.11 5.68
C PRO A 4 -3.35 8.67 5.40
N PRO A 5 -3.96 7.98 4.41
CA PRO A 5 -3.58 6.62 4.07
C PRO A 5 -2.11 6.56 3.63
N GLU A 6 -1.42 5.48 3.97
CA GLU A 6 -0.05 5.26 3.54
C GLU A 6 -0.03 4.90 2.04
N ILE A 7 0.49 5.80 1.20
CA ILE A 7 0.52 5.60 -0.26
C ILE A 7 1.78 4.85 -0.67
N VAL A 8 1.60 3.74 -1.37
CA VAL A 8 2.67 2.91 -1.96
C VAL A 8 2.52 2.91 -3.47
N HIS A 9 3.58 3.25 -4.21
CA HIS A 9 3.53 3.27 -5.68
C HIS A 9 4.02 1.93 -6.24
N THR A 10 3.27 1.37 -7.17
CA THR A 10 3.55 0.10 -7.85
C THR A 10 3.61 0.29 -9.36
N ASP A 11 4.41 -0.52 -10.03
CA ASP A 11 4.51 -0.58 -11.49
C ASP A 11 3.56 -1.64 -12.09
N SER A 12 2.88 -2.42 -11.25
CA SER A 12 2.00 -3.52 -11.66
C SER A 12 0.59 -3.34 -11.13
N HIS A 13 -0.41 -3.69 -11.95
CA HIS A 13 -1.83 -3.69 -11.56
C HIS A 13 -2.14 -4.71 -10.47
N ARG A 14 -1.38 -5.81 -10.38
CA ARG A 14 -1.56 -6.82 -9.34
C ARG A 14 -0.48 -6.65 -8.28
N VAL A 15 -0.89 -6.42 -7.04
CA VAL A 15 -0.01 -6.19 -5.89
C VAL A 15 -0.32 -7.14 -4.75
N SER A 16 0.64 -7.34 -3.86
CA SER A 16 0.43 -8.07 -2.61
C SER A 16 0.66 -7.14 -1.41
N CYS A 17 -0.34 -6.98 -0.51
CA CYS A 17 -0.06 -6.46 0.86
C CYS A 17 0.16 -7.69 1.75
N ASP A 18 1.24 -7.69 2.50
CA ASP A 18 1.53 -8.67 3.57
C ASP A 18 1.46 -8.03 4.96
N GLY A 19 0.79 -6.88 5.05
CA GLY A 19 0.48 -6.19 6.29
C GLY A 19 1.67 -5.55 7.01
N ALA A 20 2.92 -6.02 6.82
CA ALA A 20 4.07 -5.49 7.55
C ALA A 20 5.48 -5.91 7.08
N ALA A 21 5.71 -6.65 5.98
CA ALA A 21 7.07 -7.17 5.76
C ALA A 21 8.07 -6.11 5.27
N ASP A 22 7.62 -5.13 4.48
CA ASP A 22 8.48 -4.12 3.85
C ASP A 22 8.71 -2.84 4.69
N ILE A 23 8.05 -2.69 5.84
CA ILE A 23 8.43 -1.69 6.86
C ILE A 23 9.65 -2.23 7.62
N ARG A 24 10.75 -2.33 6.86
CA ARG A 24 12.14 -2.27 7.30
C ARG A 24 12.36 -2.74 8.73
N ALA A 25 12.84 -3.98 8.88
CA ALA A 25 13.73 -4.34 9.98
C ALA A 25 15.06 -3.54 9.89
N ARG A 26 15.00 -2.21 9.92
CA ARG A 26 16.16 -1.34 10.12
C ARG A 26 16.06 -0.74 11.52
N GLY A 27 16.87 -1.29 12.43
CA GLY A 27 16.92 -0.87 13.83
C GLY A 27 15.79 -1.46 14.68
N ASN A 28 15.38 -0.73 15.72
CA ASN A 28 14.53 -1.22 16.81
C ASN A 28 13.02 -1.16 16.49
N TYR A 29 12.63 -1.03 15.22
CA TYR A 29 11.22 -0.96 14.84
C TYR A 29 10.66 -2.38 14.74
N GLN A 30 9.81 -2.75 15.70
CA GLN A 30 9.07 -4.01 15.63
C GLN A 30 8.04 -3.92 14.51
N PRO A 31 8.05 -4.82 13.51
CA PRO A 31 6.96 -4.89 12.55
C PRO A 31 5.69 -5.17 13.36
N ALA A 32 4.74 -4.24 13.29
CA ALA A 32 3.49 -4.36 14.03
C ALA A 32 2.84 -5.69 13.63
N ALA A 33 2.68 -6.59 14.59
CA ALA A 33 2.00 -7.89 14.49
C ALA A 33 0.49 -7.76 14.14
N LEU A 34 0.06 -6.60 13.62
CA LEU A 34 -1.28 -6.27 13.15
C LEU A 34 -1.42 -6.45 11.63
N GLY A 35 -0.38 -6.91 10.94
CA GLY A 35 -0.42 -7.19 9.51
C GLY A 35 -1.29 -8.42 9.21
N HIS A 36 -2.32 -8.25 8.40
CA HIS A 36 -3.13 -9.36 7.85
C HIS A 36 -2.27 -10.34 7.04
N PRO A 37 -2.74 -11.59 6.83
CA PRO A 37 -2.09 -12.54 5.93
C PRO A 37 -1.87 -11.93 4.54
N ARG A 38 -0.87 -12.39 3.79
CA ARG A 38 -0.64 -11.96 2.42
C ARG A 38 -1.93 -12.06 1.60
N VAL A 39 -2.41 -10.91 1.13
CA VAL A 39 -3.52 -10.82 0.18
C VAL A 39 -3.02 -10.25 -1.14
N TRP A 40 -3.67 -10.66 -2.21
CA TRP A 40 -3.44 -10.11 -3.54
C TRP A 40 -4.57 -9.14 -3.84
N LEU A 41 -4.19 -7.94 -4.26
CA LEU A 41 -5.10 -6.86 -4.63
C LEU A 41 -4.88 -6.53 -6.10
N GLU A 42 -5.94 -6.12 -6.77
CA GLU A 42 -5.93 -5.69 -8.16
C GLU A 42 -6.30 -4.22 -8.23
N ILE A 43 -5.48 -3.44 -8.94
CA ILE A 43 -5.71 -2.02 -9.20
C ILE A 43 -6.69 -1.90 -10.36
N ASP A 44 -7.80 -1.23 -10.05
CA ASP A 44 -8.87 -0.93 -11.00
C ASP A 44 -8.53 0.29 -11.89
N GLU A 45 -9.49 0.68 -12.73
CA GLU A 45 -9.36 1.82 -13.66
C GLU A 45 -9.17 3.16 -12.95
N LYS A 46 -9.42 3.26 -11.64
CA LYS A 46 -9.10 4.47 -10.85
C LYS A 46 -7.59 4.62 -10.68
N GLY A 47 -6.81 3.59 -10.97
CA GLY A 47 -5.35 3.61 -10.86
C GLY A 47 -4.84 3.42 -9.43
N TYR A 48 -5.71 3.02 -8.49
CA TYR A 48 -5.29 2.62 -7.15
C TYR A 48 -6.17 1.52 -6.54
N VAL A 49 -5.64 0.81 -5.55
CA VAL A 49 -6.40 -0.11 -4.70
C VAL A 49 -6.02 0.08 -3.24
N GLU A 50 -7.00 -0.02 -2.35
CA GLU A 50 -6.79 0.08 -0.92
C GLU A 50 -6.84 -1.29 -0.28
N CYS A 51 -5.91 -1.55 0.63
CA CYS A 51 -5.98 -2.76 1.43
C CYS A 51 -6.93 -2.53 2.60
N GLY A 52 -8.02 -3.30 2.67
CA GLY A 52 -9.02 -3.23 3.75
C GLY A 52 -8.53 -3.65 5.15
N TYR A 53 -7.22 -3.85 5.32
CA TYR A 53 -6.60 -4.26 6.59
C TYR A 53 -5.43 -3.37 7.00
N CYS A 54 -4.61 -2.88 6.04
CA CYS A 54 -3.33 -2.22 6.30
C CYS A 54 -3.36 -0.68 6.11
N ASP A 55 -4.52 -0.02 5.90
CA ASP A 55 -4.68 1.42 5.56
C ASP A 55 -3.76 1.92 4.41
N ARG A 56 -3.14 0.98 3.69
CA ARG A 56 -2.24 1.24 2.58
C ARG A 56 -3.04 1.35 1.30
N ARG A 57 -2.70 2.38 0.53
CA ARG A 57 -3.21 2.61 -0.82
C ARG A 57 -2.10 2.35 -1.82
N PHE A 58 -2.28 1.36 -2.68
CA PHE A 58 -1.37 1.06 -3.77
C PHE A 58 -1.79 1.84 -5.01
N VAL A 59 -0.92 2.71 -5.50
CA VAL A 59 -1.17 3.56 -6.68
C VAL A 59 -0.29 3.08 -7.83
N LEU A 60 -0.88 2.92 -9.01
CA LEU A 60 -0.15 2.56 -10.21
C LEU A 60 0.63 3.77 -10.74
N ARG A 61 1.95 3.63 -10.90
CA ARG A 61 2.81 4.67 -11.48
C ARG A 61 2.37 4.98 -12.92
N GLY A 62 2.26 6.27 -13.24
CA GLY A 62 1.71 6.73 -14.52
C GLY A 62 0.21 6.46 -14.72
N GLY A 63 -0.47 5.91 -13.71
CA GLY A 63 -1.90 5.71 -13.70
C GLY A 63 -2.67 6.98 -13.36
N PRO A 64 -4.00 7.00 -13.53
CA PRO A 64 -4.84 8.18 -13.28
C PRO A 64 -4.79 8.71 -11.84
N ALA A 65 -4.37 7.89 -10.88
CA ALA A 65 -4.19 8.27 -9.47
C ALA A 65 -2.75 8.62 -9.09
N ASP A 66 -1.77 8.52 -9.99
CA ASP A 66 -0.39 8.98 -9.77
C ASP A 66 -0.30 10.50 -9.91
N GLN A 67 -1.07 11.19 -9.07
CA GLN A 67 -0.96 12.63 -8.90
C GLN A 67 0.15 12.89 -7.88
N GLN A 68 1.40 12.78 -8.34
CA GLN A 68 2.54 13.30 -7.58
C GLN A 68 2.23 14.77 -7.28
N ALA A 69 2.12 15.06 -5.98
CA ALA A 69 1.66 16.33 -5.43
C ALA A 69 2.18 17.53 -6.25
N ALA A 70 1.23 18.31 -6.78
CA ALA A 70 1.48 19.70 -7.14
C ALA A 70 1.88 20.51 -5.90
#